data_AF-A0A6B2LDI8-F1
#
_entry.id   AF-A0A6B2LDI8-F1
#
_cell.length_a   1.000
_cell.length_b   1.000
_cell.length_c   1.000
_cell.angle_alpha   90.00
_cell.angle_beta   90.00
_cell.angle_gamma   90.00
#
_symmetry.space_group_name_H-M   'P 1'
#
loop_
_entity.id
_entity.type
_entity.pdbx_description
1 polymer ?
#
loop_
_entity_poly.entity_id
_entity_poly.type
_entity_poly.pdbx_seq_one_letter_code
_entity_poly.pdbx_strand_id
1 'polypeptide(L)'
;MDEQFVKGLFGKYGGIPRYIFSSDDSWNEELECALQAAKIDDIRDSLGGPELVSESSHKLLQYQVRENYSGCTVKLASEYVEKRLIEKFYQENRQEMLNFIKESQDKPMIAFIRGRFFENVAHRFLRSFGKFSYRSVDSKEVMEIEIKIERKMFFDVLEEIKLTEGIYYQPKHKNFPAIDSLCVVDSKIFLFQMTVSLDHPVLHSALEDTVAILQSDKKFSVCLVFVVPEDKFHQFSK
;
A
#
# COMPACT_ATOMS: atom_id res chain seq x y z
N MET A 1 4.95 -31.87 9.07
CA MET A 1 4.56 -30.63 8.37
C MET A 1 5.84 -29.98 7.90
N ASP A 2 5.98 -29.69 6.61
CA ASP A 2 7.23 -29.09 6.10
C ASP A 2 7.30 -27.58 6.42
N GLU A 3 8.52 -27.02 6.41
CA GLU A 3 8.77 -25.63 6.78
C GLU A 3 8.08 -24.64 5.83
N GLN A 4 7.97 -24.98 4.54
CA GLN A 4 7.40 -24.09 3.54
C GLN A 4 5.88 -23.97 3.71
N PHE A 5 5.22 -25.07 4.03
CA PHE A 5 3.81 -25.12 4.40
C PHE A 5 3.54 -24.31 5.66
N VAL A 6 4.36 -24.48 6.71
CA VAL A 6 4.26 -23.70 7.96
C VAL A 6 4.43 -22.20 7.68
N LYS A 7 5.42 -21.80 6.87
CA LYS A 7 5.61 -20.39 6.46
C LYS A 7 4.40 -19.86 5.69
N GLY A 8 3.78 -20.67 4.83
CA GLY A 8 2.56 -20.30 4.12
C GLY A 8 1.39 -20.02 5.09
N LEU A 9 1.19 -20.91 6.06
CA LEU A 9 0.16 -20.73 7.09
C LEU A 9 0.43 -19.53 7.99
N PHE A 10 1.69 -19.31 8.40
CA PHE A 10 2.09 -18.12 9.15
C PHE A 10 1.87 -16.84 8.34
N GLY A 11 2.21 -16.84 7.04
CA GLY A 11 1.96 -15.71 6.15
C GLY A 11 0.47 -15.40 5.96
N LYS A 12 -0.41 -16.38 6.14
CA LYS A 12 -1.86 -16.21 6.07
C LYS A 12 -2.47 -15.79 7.40
N TYR A 13 -2.20 -16.54 8.47
CA TYR A 13 -2.87 -16.42 9.77
C TYR A 13 -2.09 -15.59 10.80
N GLY A 14 -0.87 -15.16 10.48
CA GLY A 14 0.04 -14.56 11.45
C GLY A 14 0.51 -15.60 12.47
N GLY A 15 0.76 -15.15 13.69
CA GLY A 15 1.35 -15.96 14.76
C GLY A 15 0.36 -16.79 15.59
N ILE A 16 -0.75 -17.27 15.03
CA ILE A 16 -1.76 -18.07 15.76
C ILE A 16 -1.35 -19.55 15.73
N PRO A 17 -0.79 -20.14 16.81
CA PRO A 17 -0.19 -21.47 16.74
C PRO A 17 -1.22 -22.55 16.39
N ARG A 18 -2.46 -22.42 16.90
CA ARG A 18 -3.57 -23.33 16.58
C ARG A 18 -3.89 -23.38 15.09
N TYR A 19 -3.69 -22.30 14.34
CA TYR A 19 -3.98 -22.25 12.90
C TYR A 19 -2.83 -22.74 12.04
N ILE A 20 -1.62 -22.74 12.60
CA ILE A 20 -0.41 -23.16 11.91
C ILE A 20 -0.16 -24.66 12.10
N PHE A 21 -0.39 -25.17 13.31
CA PHE A 21 0.06 -26.51 13.69
C PHE A 21 -1.07 -27.54 13.88
N SER A 22 -2.33 -27.12 13.75
CA SER A 22 -3.47 -28.04 13.76
C SER A 22 -3.76 -28.60 12.37
N SER A 23 -4.29 -29.82 12.31
CA SER A 23 -4.81 -30.46 11.10
C SER A 23 -6.29 -30.14 10.83
N ASP A 24 -6.87 -29.23 11.59
CA ASP A 24 -8.27 -28.80 11.44
C ASP A 24 -8.37 -27.74 10.34
N ASP A 25 -9.19 -28.01 9.31
CA ASP A 25 -9.36 -27.13 8.16
C ASP A 25 -10.38 -26.00 8.41
N SER A 26 -11.14 -26.05 9.52
CA SER A 26 -12.17 -25.06 9.87
C SER A 26 -11.61 -23.66 10.17
N TRP A 27 -10.30 -23.54 10.44
CA TRP A 27 -9.67 -22.24 10.71
C TRP A 27 -9.76 -21.25 9.56
N ASN A 28 -9.84 -21.76 8.33
CA ASN A 28 -10.07 -20.89 7.17
C ASN A 28 -11.45 -20.23 7.27
N GLU A 29 -12.49 -21.00 7.54
CA GLU A 29 -13.86 -20.49 7.69
C GLU A 29 -13.95 -19.50 8.85
N GLU A 30 -13.30 -19.80 9.98
CA GLU A 30 -13.21 -18.87 11.11
C GLU A 30 -12.54 -17.54 10.76
N LEU A 31 -11.47 -17.57 9.95
CA LEU A 31 -10.82 -16.35 9.47
C LEU A 31 -11.74 -15.56 8.55
N GLU A 32 -12.42 -16.25 7.62
CA GLU A 32 -13.35 -15.62 6.68
C GLU A 32 -14.54 -14.96 7.41
N CYS A 33 -15.12 -15.64 8.40
CA CYS A 33 -16.16 -15.05 9.24
C CYS A 33 -15.66 -13.81 9.99
N ALA A 34 -14.44 -13.84 10.53
CA ALA A 34 -13.84 -12.68 11.18
C ALA A 34 -13.63 -11.53 10.20
N LEU A 35 -13.12 -11.80 8.99
CA LEU A 35 -12.97 -10.81 7.93
C LEU A 35 -14.31 -10.16 7.59
N GLN A 36 -15.37 -10.95 7.39
CA GLN A 36 -16.71 -10.45 7.07
C GLN A 36 -17.32 -9.60 8.18
N ALA A 37 -17.12 -9.98 9.45
CA ALA A 37 -17.64 -9.25 10.60
C ALA A 37 -16.83 -7.98 10.94
N ALA A 38 -15.63 -7.82 10.39
CA ALA A 38 -14.74 -6.71 10.73
C ALA A 38 -15.37 -5.35 10.40
N LYS A 39 -15.24 -4.40 11.32
CA LYS A 39 -15.58 -2.98 11.09
C LYS A 39 -14.31 -2.16 11.07
N ILE A 40 -14.31 -1.09 10.27
CA ILE A 40 -13.14 -0.21 10.12
C ILE A 40 -12.82 0.52 11.44
N ASP A 41 -13.85 0.90 12.20
CA ASP A 41 -13.70 1.59 13.49
C ASP A 41 -13.01 0.71 14.54
N ASP A 42 -13.39 -0.56 14.65
CA ASP A 42 -12.78 -1.49 15.62
C ASP A 42 -11.29 -1.68 15.34
N ILE A 43 -10.93 -1.77 14.06
CA ILE A 43 -9.52 -1.86 13.63
C ILE A 43 -8.79 -0.55 13.90
N ARG A 44 -9.42 0.59 13.62
CA ARG A 44 -8.86 1.92 13.90
C ARG A 44 -8.54 2.09 15.38
N ASP A 45 -9.45 1.66 16.25
CA ASP A 45 -9.40 1.96 17.66
C ASP A 45 -8.46 1.01 18.41
N SER A 46 -8.27 -0.21 17.89
CA SER A 46 -7.29 -1.15 18.43
C SER A 46 -5.86 -0.91 17.93
N LEU A 47 -5.70 -0.58 16.65
CA LEU A 47 -4.38 -0.63 16.02
C LEU A 47 -3.40 0.38 16.64
N GLY A 48 -2.20 -0.11 16.99
CA GLY A 48 -1.15 0.67 17.62
C GLY A 48 -1.43 1.06 19.07
N GLY A 49 -2.63 0.76 19.57
CA GLY A 49 -2.94 0.81 20.98
C GLY A 49 -2.16 -0.24 21.77
N PRO A 50 -2.08 -0.07 23.10
CA PRO A 50 -1.47 -1.06 23.99
C PRO A 50 -2.29 -2.34 24.09
N GLU A 51 -3.59 -2.28 23.79
CA GLU A 51 -4.55 -3.38 23.94
C GLU A 51 -5.53 -3.44 22.77
N LEU A 52 -6.09 -4.63 22.55
CA LEU A 52 -7.24 -4.82 21.67
C LEU A 52 -8.49 -4.24 22.31
N VAL A 53 -9.28 -3.49 21.55
CA VAL A 53 -10.64 -3.15 21.95
C VAL A 53 -11.47 -4.44 21.99
N SER A 54 -12.40 -4.55 22.93
CA SER A 54 -13.12 -5.81 23.21
C SER A 54 -13.86 -6.42 22.01
N GLU A 55 -14.31 -5.60 21.06
CA GLU A 55 -14.99 -6.08 19.84
C GLU A 55 -14.02 -6.56 18.74
N SER A 56 -12.72 -6.31 18.90
CA SER A 56 -11.73 -6.64 17.87
C SER A 56 -11.34 -8.12 17.85
N SER A 57 -11.31 -8.69 16.66
CA SER A 57 -10.95 -10.09 16.47
C SER A 57 -9.44 -10.31 16.53
N HIS A 58 -8.99 -11.12 17.49
CA HIS A 58 -7.59 -11.59 17.58
C HIS A 58 -7.14 -12.42 16.36
N LYS A 59 -8.09 -12.85 15.52
CA LYS A 59 -7.80 -13.51 14.24
C LYS A 59 -7.30 -12.53 13.19
N LEU A 60 -7.64 -11.25 13.34
CA LEU A 60 -7.29 -10.17 12.41
C LEU A 60 -6.21 -9.25 12.98
N LEU A 61 -6.19 -9.09 14.30
CA LEU A 61 -5.26 -8.22 15.01
C LEU A 61 -4.47 -9.03 16.04
N GLN A 62 -3.18 -8.77 16.13
CA GLN A 62 -2.26 -9.50 17.00
C GLN A 62 -1.33 -8.54 17.71
N TYR A 63 -0.88 -8.94 18.89
CA TYR A 63 0.14 -8.18 19.61
C TYR A 63 1.50 -8.33 18.95
N GLN A 64 2.18 -7.21 18.82
CA GLN A 64 3.60 -7.13 18.52
C GLN A 64 4.32 -6.60 19.75
N VAL A 65 5.22 -7.43 20.28
CA VAL A 65 6.08 -7.05 21.39
C VAL A 65 7.23 -6.22 20.85
N ARG A 66 7.61 -5.15 21.57
CA ARG A 66 8.78 -4.33 21.24
C ARG A 66 10.06 -5.15 21.43
N GLU A 67 11.14 -4.79 20.74
CA GLU A 67 12.42 -5.51 20.80
C GLU A 67 12.98 -5.63 22.23
N ASN A 68 12.70 -4.63 23.07
CA ASN A 68 13.13 -4.59 24.47
C ASN A 68 12.16 -5.30 25.44
N TYR A 69 11.11 -5.95 24.93
CA TYR A 69 10.06 -6.62 25.70
C TYR A 69 9.34 -5.76 26.75
N SER A 70 9.50 -4.43 26.70
CA SER A 70 8.97 -3.52 27.73
C SER A 70 7.51 -3.12 27.47
N GLY A 71 6.91 -3.62 26.40
CA GLY A 71 5.55 -3.28 26.01
C GLY A 71 5.15 -3.96 24.71
N CYS A 72 3.86 -3.88 24.40
CA CYS A 72 3.27 -4.37 23.18
C CYS A 72 2.46 -3.28 22.49
N THR A 73 2.25 -3.49 21.20
CA THR A 73 1.30 -2.72 20.39
C THR A 73 0.47 -3.69 19.58
N VAL A 74 -0.74 -3.31 19.20
CA VAL A 74 -1.55 -4.11 18.28
C VAL A 74 -1.16 -3.83 16.82
N LYS A 75 -1.03 -4.90 16.02
CA LYS A 75 -0.84 -4.87 14.56
C LYS A 75 -1.85 -5.79 13.86
N LEU A 76 -1.93 -5.69 12.53
CA LEU A 76 -2.60 -6.71 11.73
C LEU A 76 -1.87 -8.05 11.81
N ALA A 77 -2.65 -9.14 11.77
CA ALA A 77 -2.17 -10.50 11.90
C ALA A 77 -1.14 -10.87 10.82
N SER A 78 -1.42 -10.49 9.57
CA SER A 78 -0.58 -10.81 8.42
C SER A 78 -0.84 -9.86 7.24
N GLU A 79 0.06 -9.87 6.26
CA GLU A 79 -0.18 -9.16 4.99
C GLU A 79 -1.40 -9.70 4.22
N TYR A 80 -1.71 -10.99 4.38
CA TYR A 80 -2.91 -11.58 3.80
C TYR A 80 -4.16 -10.94 4.38
N VAL A 81 -4.24 -10.87 5.72
CA VAL A 81 -5.36 -10.24 6.43
C VAL A 81 -5.47 -8.76 6.07
N GLU A 82 -4.35 -8.04 6.00
CA GLU A 82 -4.28 -6.65 5.57
C GLU A 82 -4.97 -6.47 4.19
N LYS A 83 -4.55 -7.23 3.18
CA LYS A 83 -5.11 -7.16 1.83
C LYS A 83 -6.62 -7.42 1.80
N ARG A 84 -7.08 -8.43 2.53
CA ARG A 84 -8.50 -8.82 2.57
C ARG A 84 -9.38 -7.78 3.25
N LEU A 85 -8.89 -7.14 4.32
CA LEU A 85 -9.60 -6.06 4.99
C LEU A 85 -9.67 -4.80 4.12
N ILE A 86 -8.57 -4.45 3.45
CA ILE A 86 -8.56 -3.35 2.47
C ILE A 86 -9.60 -3.61 1.37
N GLU A 87 -9.61 -4.81 0.81
CA GLU A 87 -10.59 -5.21 -0.22
C GLU A 87 -12.02 -5.07 0.27
N LYS A 88 -12.33 -5.58 1.46
CA LYS A 88 -13.64 -5.51 2.08
C LYS A 88 -14.09 -4.06 2.28
N PHE A 89 -13.33 -3.28 3.03
CA PHE A 89 -13.73 -1.90 3.37
C PHE A 89 -13.84 -1.02 2.13
N TYR A 90 -13.01 -1.26 1.11
CA TYR A 90 -13.14 -0.59 -0.17
C TYR A 90 -14.46 -0.92 -0.88
N GLN A 91 -14.89 -2.19 -0.86
CA GLN A 91 -16.13 -2.63 -1.52
C GLN A 91 -17.38 -2.18 -0.76
N GLU A 92 -17.34 -2.16 0.57
CA GLU A 92 -18.48 -1.81 1.40
C GLU A 92 -18.75 -0.30 1.42
N ASN A 93 -17.71 0.52 1.58
CA ASN A 93 -17.91 1.97 1.65
C ASN A 93 -16.65 2.75 1.23
N ARG A 94 -16.51 2.95 -0.08
CA ARG A 94 -15.43 3.75 -0.69
C ARG A 94 -15.31 5.15 -0.04
N GLN A 95 -16.42 5.78 0.32
CA GLN A 95 -16.42 7.13 0.89
C GLN A 95 -15.97 7.15 2.35
N GLU A 96 -16.44 6.21 3.18
CA GLU A 96 -15.94 6.06 4.55
C GLU A 96 -14.46 5.70 4.58
N MET A 97 -13.98 4.92 3.62
CA MET A 97 -12.56 4.59 3.54
C MET A 97 -11.73 5.83 3.15
N LEU A 98 -12.20 6.66 2.21
CA LEU A 98 -11.58 7.95 1.91
C LEU A 98 -11.64 8.91 3.13
N ASN A 99 -12.75 8.93 3.86
CA ASN A 99 -12.89 9.73 5.08
C ASN A 99 -11.95 9.23 6.18
N PHE A 100 -11.78 7.92 6.35
CA PHE A 100 -10.82 7.30 7.27
C PHE A 100 -9.38 7.72 6.94
N ILE A 101 -9.00 7.73 5.66
CA ILE A 101 -7.69 8.24 5.22
C ILE A 101 -7.53 9.72 5.58
N LYS A 102 -8.59 10.52 5.48
CA LYS A 102 -8.58 11.95 5.85
C LYS A 102 -8.50 12.17 7.37
N GLU A 103 -9.29 11.45 8.15
CA GLU A 103 -9.46 11.64 9.60
C GLU A 103 -8.33 11.05 10.45
N SER A 104 -7.52 10.15 9.89
CA SER A 104 -6.42 9.49 10.60
C SER A 104 -5.13 10.31 10.70
N GLN A 105 -5.21 11.65 10.60
CA GLN A 105 -4.06 12.55 10.49
C GLN A 105 -3.16 12.54 11.75
N ASP A 106 -3.73 12.37 12.94
CA ASP A 106 -3.04 12.64 14.22
C ASP A 106 -2.54 11.40 14.97
N LYS A 107 -2.68 10.19 14.39
CA LYS A 107 -2.27 8.93 15.04
C LYS A 107 -1.06 8.30 14.32
N PRO A 108 0.17 8.36 14.88
CA PRO A 108 1.40 7.92 14.21
C PRO A 108 1.42 6.44 13.77
N MET A 109 0.81 5.54 14.53
CA MET A 109 0.70 4.12 14.15
C MET A 109 -0.38 3.86 13.09
N ILE A 110 -1.39 4.74 12.98
CA ILE A 110 -2.34 4.73 11.88
C ILE A 110 -1.70 5.32 10.62
N ALA A 111 -0.69 6.19 10.73
CA ALA A 111 0.04 6.68 9.55
C ALA A 111 0.69 5.54 8.73
N PHE A 112 1.12 4.44 9.36
CA PHE A 112 1.62 3.25 8.66
C PHE A 112 0.52 2.54 7.86
N ILE A 113 -0.63 2.29 8.49
CA ILE A 113 -1.79 1.68 7.84
C ILE A 113 -2.39 2.63 6.80
N ARG A 114 -2.52 3.92 7.10
CA ARG A 114 -2.90 4.98 6.17
C ARG A 114 -1.97 4.98 4.97
N GLY A 115 -0.65 4.87 5.17
CA GLY A 115 0.33 4.74 4.10
C GLY A 115 0.07 3.55 3.20
N ARG A 116 -0.12 2.36 3.79
CA ARG A 116 -0.35 1.11 3.05
C ARG A 116 -1.73 1.02 2.40
N PHE A 117 -2.77 1.50 3.06
CA PHE A 117 -4.11 1.65 2.48
C PHE A 117 -4.07 2.65 1.35
N PHE A 118 -3.44 3.81 1.56
CA PHE A 118 -3.30 4.84 0.54
C PHE A 118 -2.53 4.32 -0.66
N GLU A 119 -1.40 3.63 -0.49
CA GLU A 119 -0.62 2.98 -1.55
C GLU A 119 -1.53 2.03 -2.37
N ASN A 120 -2.25 1.11 -1.71
CA ASN A 120 -3.15 0.17 -2.37
C ASN A 120 -4.31 0.86 -3.11
N VAL A 121 -4.86 1.91 -2.52
CA VAL A 121 -5.96 2.69 -3.10
C VAL A 121 -5.46 3.49 -4.29
N ALA A 122 -4.32 4.17 -4.15
CA ALA A 122 -3.65 4.88 -5.23
C ALA A 122 -3.36 3.96 -6.42
N HIS A 123 -2.84 2.75 -6.19
CA HIS A 123 -2.67 1.75 -7.27
C HIS A 123 -3.98 1.42 -7.99
N ARG A 124 -5.11 1.30 -7.26
CA ARG A 124 -6.42 1.05 -7.87
C ARG A 124 -6.89 2.25 -8.69
N PHE A 125 -6.74 3.45 -8.16
CA PHE A 125 -7.12 4.68 -8.84
C PHE A 125 -6.28 4.90 -10.11
N LEU A 126 -4.96 4.84 -10.01
CA LEU A 126 -4.06 5.01 -11.16
C LEU A 126 -4.25 3.94 -12.23
N ARG A 127 -4.71 2.74 -11.85
CA ARG A 127 -5.10 1.69 -12.78
C ARG A 127 -6.48 1.92 -13.40
N SER A 128 -7.41 2.54 -12.69
CA SER A 128 -8.70 2.91 -13.28
C SER A 128 -8.48 4.10 -14.21
N PHE A 129 -8.96 3.97 -15.45
CA PHE A 129 -9.02 5.08 -16.39
C PHE A 129 -9.57 6.33 -15.68
N GLY A 130 -8.88 7.46 -15.80
CA GLY A 130 -9.30 8.67 -15.10
C GLY A 130 -8.45 9.90 -15.36
N LYS A 131 -9.02 11.04 -14.97
CA LYS A 131 -8.36 12.34 -14.92
C LYS A 131 -7.84 12.59 -13.51
N PHE A 132 -6.59 13.01 -13.42
CA PHE A 132 -5.91 13.28 -12.17
C PHE A 132 -5.38 14.70 -12.16
N SER A 133 -5.62 15.40 -11.06
CA SER A 133 -4.98 16.69 -10.80
C SER A 133 -3.55 16.45 -10.31
N TYR A 134 -2.60 17.18 -10.86
CA TYR A 134 -1.20 17.16 -10.43
C TYR A 134 -0.61 18.57 -10.50
N ARG A 135 0.46 18.81 -9.75
CA ARG A 135 1.20 20.08 -9.79
C ARG A 135 2.68 19.81 -9.61
N SER A 136 3.51 20.74 -10.07
CA SER A 136 4.93 20.73 -9.68
C SER A 136 5.04 20.95 -8.17
N VAL A 137 6.03 20.34 -7.52
CA VAL A 137 6.32 20.60 -6.11
C VAL A 137 6.66 22.07 -5.85
N ASP A 138 7.25 22.73 -6.85
CA ASP A 138 7.68 24.14 -6.82
C ASP A 138 6.59 25.13 -7.27
N SER A 139 5.46 24.64 -7.76
CA SER A 139 4.37 25.48 -8.27
C SER A 139 3.04 25.15 -7.59
N LYS A 140 2.21 26.18 -7.45
CA LYS A 140 0.82 26.03 -7.01
C LYS A 140 -0.14 25.81 -8.17
N GLU A 141 0.34 25.92 -9.41
CA GLU A 141 -0.47 25.68 -10.60
C GLU A 141 -0.87 24.21 -10.69
N VAL A 142 -2.17 23.98 -10.73
CA VAL A 142 -2.75 22.64 -10.83
C VAL A 142 -3.06 22.35 -12.30
N MET A 143 -2.46 21.29 -12.80
CA MET A 143 -2.69 20.74 -14.12
C MET A 143 -3.53 19.46 -14.02
N GLU A 144 -4.08 19.02 -15.13
CA GLU A 144 -4.78 17.74 -15.24
C GLU A 144 -4.01 16.81 -16.18
N ILE A 145 -3.93 15.54 -15.83
CA ILE A 145 -3.45 14.46 -16.69
C ILE A 145 -4.53 13.41 -16.83
N GLU A 146 -4.76 12.93 -18.05
CA GLU A 146 -5.61 11.78 -18.31
C GLU A 146 -4.74 10.53 -18.41
N ILE A 147 -4.96 9.56 -17.53
CA ILE A 147 -4.24 8.29 -17.54
C ILE A 147 -5.20 7.22 -18.04
N LYS A 148 -4.84 6.61 -19.17
CA LYS A 148 -5.58 5.51 -19.76
C LYS A 148 -4.78 4.21 -19.64
N ILE A 149 -5.24 3.31 -18.77
CA ILE A 149 -4.64 2.00 -18.56
C ILE A 149 -5.55 0.92 -19.14
N GLU A 150 -4.96 0.06 -19.98
CA GLU A 150 -5.61 -1.09 -20.61
C GLU A 150 -5.22 -2.40 -19.91
N ARG A 151 -3.97 -2.49 -19.42
CA ARG A 151 -3.45 -3.69 -18.76
C ARG A 151 -2.55 -3.37 -17.57
N LYS A 152 -2.48 -4.30 -16.62
CA LYS A 152 -1.53 -4.27 -15.50
C LYS A 152 -0.48 -5.36 -15.70
N MET A 153 0.78 -5.02 -15.41
CA MET A 153 1.89 -5.95 -15.45
C MET A 153 2.67 -5.87 -14.15
N PHE A 154 3.00 -7.02 -13.58
CA PHE A 154 3.96 -7.11 -12.49
C PHE A 154 5.34 -7.44 -13.03
N PHE A 155 6.39 -6.84 -12.45
CA PHE A 155 7.77 -7.08 -12.88
C PHE A 155 8.72 -7.27 -11.70
N ASP A 156 9.83 -7.96 -11.96
CA ASP A 156 10.91 -8.20 -10.99
C ASP A 156 12.14 -7.35 -11.31
N VAL A 157 12.45 -7.15 -12.59
CA VAL A 157 13.62 -6.44 -13.11
C VAL A 157 13.14 -5.38 -14.12
N LEU A 158 13.61 -4.14 -14.00
CA LEU A 158 13.13 -3.01 -14.80
C LEU A 158 13.64 -3.07 -16.25
N GLU A 159 14.86 -3.56 -16.44
CA GLU A 159 15.55 -3.71 -17.71
C GLU A 159 14.88 -4.76 -18.61
N GLU A 160 14.12 -5.68 -18.03
CA GLU A 160 13.44 -6.75 -18.75
C GLU A 160 12.08 -6.31 -19.30
N ILE A 161 11.53 -5.18 -18.85
CA ILE A 161 10.23 -4.70 -19.31
C ILE A 161 10.35 -3.76 -20.51
N LYS A 162 9.60 -4.05 -21.56
CA LYS A 162 9.40 -3.11 -22.67
C LYS A 162 8.28 -2.13 -22.30
N LEU A 163 8.64 -0.89 -22.03
CA LEU A 163 7.68 0.17 -21.73
C LEU A 163 6.75 0.45 -22.92
N THR A 164 5.46 0.46 -22.67
CA THR A 164 4.42 0.79 -23.65
C THR A 164 3.30 1.55 -22.96
N GLU A 165 2.71 2.51 -23.66
CA GLU A 165 1.52 3.22 -23.23
C GLU A 165 0.33 2.26 -23.02
N GLY A 166 -0.61 2.63 -22.13
CA GLY A 166 -1.73 1.77 -21.77
C GLY A 166 -1.39 0.70 -20.72
N ILE A 167 -0.19 0.70 -20.15
CA ILE A 167 0.25 -0.33 -19.20
C ILE A 167 0.63 0.29 -17.87
N TYR A 168 0.06 -0.28 -16.81
CA TYR A 168 0.45 0.01 -15.45
C TYR A 168 1.41 -1.05 -14.94
N TYR A 169 2.65 -0.64 -14.65
CA TYR A 169 3.71 -1.52 -14.17
C TYR A 169 3.87 -1.39 -12.66
N GLN A 170 3.88 -2.51 -11.96
CA GLN A 170 4.09 -2.56 -10.52
C GLN A 170 5.18 -3.60 -10.17
N PRO A 171 6.20 -3.25 -9.39
CA PRO A 171 7.16 -4.24 -8.89
C PRO A 171 6.47 -5.34 -8.09
N LYS A 172 6.92 -6.60 -8.21
CA LYS A 172 6.44 -7.71 -7.35
C LYS A 172 6.94 -7.58 -5.91
N HIS A 173 8.12 -7.01 -5.75
CA HIS A 173 8.81 -6.88 -4.47
C HIS A 173 9.06 -5.40 -4.15
N LYS A 174 9.02 -5.04 -2.86
CA LYS A 174 9.36 -3.69 -2.36
C LYS A 174 10.86 -3.34 -2.46
N ASN A 175 11.60 -4.06 -3.29
CA ASN A 175 13.05 -3.91 -3.44
C ASN A 175 13.44 -2.75 -4.34
N PHE A 176 12.46 -2.02 -4.90
CA PHE A 176 12.67 -0.76 -5.60
C PHE A 176 12.34 0.40 -4.65
N PRO A 177 13.28 0.83 -3.79
CA PRO A 177 12.97 1.75 -2.71
C PRO A 177 12.67 3.18 -3.21
N ALA A 178 12.86 3.44 -4.50
CA ALA A 178 12.61 4.74 -5.13
C ALA A 178 11.21 4.89 -5.74
N ILE A 179 10.55 3.81 -6.17
CA ILE A 179 9.28 3.88 -6.92
C ILE A 179 8.33 2.73 -6.56
N ASP A 180 7.05 3.04 -6.42
CA ASP A 180 6.02 2.04 -6.14
C ASP A 180 5.37 1.50 -7.42
N SER A 181 5.35 2.29 -8.49
CA SER A 181 4.83 1.89 -9.81
C SER A 181 5.22 2.89 -10.90
N LEU A 182 4.93 2.55 -12.15
CA LEU A 182 5.12 3.47 -13.28
C LEU A 182 4.13 3.23 -14.42
N CYS A 183 3.95 4.24 -15.27
CA CYS A 183 3.28 4.11 -16.56
C CYS A 183 3.85 5.09 -17.61
N VAL A 184 3.50 4.88 -18.87
CA VAL A 184 3.84 5.80 -19.97
C VAL A 184 2.57 6.53 -20.42
N VAL A 185 2.65 7.85 -20.55
CA VAL A 185 1.60 8.71 -21.13
C VAL A 185 2.27 9.77 -22.01
N ASP A 186 1.84 9.92 -23.26
CA ASP A 186 2.32 10.98 -24.18
C ASP A 186 3.86 11.07 -24.28
N SER A 187 4.55 9.94 -24.43
CA SER A 187 6.03 9.86 -24.46
C SER A 187 6.74 10.35 -23.19
N LYS A 188 6.04 10.36 -22.05
CA LYS A 188 6.62 10.57 -20.72
C LYS A 188 6.43 9.33 -19.84
N ILE A 189 7.45 9.00 -19.07
CA ILE A 189 7.40 7.96 -18.04
C ILE A 189 7.08 8.63 -16.72
N PHE A 190 5.94 8.27 -16.15
CA PHE A 190 5.52 8.69 -14.82
C PHE A 190 5.97 7.64 -13.81
N LEU A 191 6.91 8.01 -12.95
CA LEU A 191 7.36 7.22 -11.82
C LEU A 191 6.56 7.63 -10.61
N PHE A 192 5.70 6.74 -10.10
CA PHE A 192 4.87 7.04 -8.95
C PHE A 192 5.54 6.60 -7.67
N GLN A 193 5.64 7.54 -6.73
CA GLN A 193 6.02 7.29 -5.35
C GLN A 193 4.87 7.70 -4.45
N MET A 194 4.23 6.74 -3.80
CA MET A 194 3.09 6.96 -2.93
C MET A 194 3.58 7.28 -1.53
N THR A 195 3.12 8.41 -0.99
CA THR A 195 3.49 8.81 0.36
C THR A 195 2.36 9.50 1.08
N VAL A 196 2.23 9.17 2.36
CA VAL A 196 1.40 9.92 3.31
C VAL A 196 2.25 10.80 4.23
N SER A 197 3.58 10.79 4.12
CA SER A 197 4.48 11.70 4.83
C SER A 197 4.76 12.94 3.99
N LEU A 198 4.81 14.13 4.61
CA LEU A 198 5.29 15.35 3.96
C LEU A 198 6.82 15.25 3.74
N ASP A 199 7.53 14.75 4.76
CA ASP A 199 8.98 14.58 4.76
C ASP A 199 9.39 13.19 4.28
N HIS A 200 8.91 12.77 3.10
CA HIS A 200 9.36 11.51 2.51
C HIS A 200 10.78 11.68 1.91
N PRO A 201 11.81 10.99 2.41
CA PRO A 201 13.14 11.07 1.82
C PRO A 201 13.11 10.46 0.41
N VAL A 202 13.75 11.14 -0.54
CA VAL A 202 14.03 10.59 -1.86
C VAL A 202 15.37 9.88 -1.77
N LEU A 203 15.39 8.58 -2.03
CA LEU A 203 16.64 7.83 -2.13
C LEU A 203 17.29 8.16 -3.47
N HIS A 204 18.00 9.29 -3.51
CA HIS A 204 18.55 9.89 -4.72
C HIS A 204 19.37 8.89 -5.57
N SER A 205 20.25 8.10 -4.96
CA SER A 205 21.07 7.13 -5.70
C SER A 205 20.24 6.06 -6.40
N ALA A 206 19.24 5.50 -5.72
CA ALA A 206 18.36 4.47 -6.30
C ALA A 206 17.46 5.04 -7.42
N LEU A 207 17.07 6.31 -7.29
CA LEU A 207 16.30 7.00 -8.33
C LEU A 207 17.17 7.33 -9.55
N GLU A 208 18.41 7.76 -9.36
CA GLU A 208 19.37 8.03 -10.45
C GLU A 208 19.62 6.78 -11.30
N ASP A 209 19.83 5.63 -10.66
CA ASP A 209 19.99 4.34 -11.35
C ASP A 209 18.73 4.00 -12.18
N THR A 210 17.55 4.15 -11.57
CA THR A 210 16.25 3.93 -12.22
C THR A 210 16.08 4.84 -13.44
N VAL A 211 16.39 6.13 -13.30
CA VAL A 211 16.28 7.12 -14.39
C VAL A 211 17.30 6.80 -15.49
N ALA A 212 18.53 6.42 -15.15
CA ALA A 212 19.56 6.06 -16.12
C ALA A 212 19.16 4.85 -16.98
N ILE A 213 18.58 3.82 -16.37
CA ILE A 213 18.02 2.66 -17.08
C ILE A 213 16.93 3.10 -18.05
N LEU A 214 15.99 3.93 -17.60
CA LEU A 214 14.84 4.35 -18.37
C LEU A 214 15.16 5.35 -19.49
N GLN A 215 16.16 6.22 -19.29
CA GLN A 215 16.61 7.22 -20.26
C GLN A 215 17.65 6.69 -21.25
N SER A 216 18.14 5.45 -21.05
CA SER A 216 18.98 4.78 -22.07
C SER A 216 18.27 4.70 -23.43
N ASP A 217 16.94 4.63 -23.42
CA ASP A 217 16.07 4.84 -24.56
C ASP A 217 15.65 6.33 -24.63
N LYS A 218 16.36 7.13 -25.44
CA LYS A 218 16.16 8.60 -25.61
C LYS A 218 14.76 9.02 -26.10
N LYS A 219 13.85 8.07 -26.26
CA LYS A 219 12.48 8.26 -26.71
C LYS A 219 11.57 8.89 -25.64
N PHE A 220 11.89 8.72 -24.36
CA PHE A 220 11.02 9.14 -23.27
C PHE A 220 11.68 10.14 -22.33
N SER A 221 10.88 11.11 -21.86
CA SER A 221 11.25 11.91 -20.69
C SER A 221 10.72 11.25 -19.42
N VAL A 222 11.38 11.46 -18.28
CA VAL A 222 11.00 10.83 -17.00
C VAL A 222 10.51 11.90 -16.02
N CYS A 223 9.42 11.61 -15.32
CA CYS A 223 8.83 12.47 -14.31
C CYS A 223 8.61 11.67 -13.02
N LEU A 224 9.22 12.09 -11.91
CA LEU A 224 8.88 11.58 -10.59
C LEU A 224 7.62 12.28 -10.09
N VAL A 225 6.61 11.50 -9.72
CA VAL A 225 5.32 11.98 -9.23
C VAL A 225 5.06 11.41 -7.84
N PHE A 226 4.92 12.32 -6.88
CA PHE A 226 4.47 11.97 -5.54
C PHE A 226 2.96 11.87 -5.53
N VAL A 227 2.45 10.67 -5.27
CA VAL A 227 1.02 10.43 -5.09
C VAL A 227 0.74 10.61 -3.60
N VAL A 228 -0.10 11.58 -3.27
CA VAL A 228 -0.37 11.98 -1.88
C VAL A 228 -1.87 12.06 -1.61
N PRO A 229 -2.29 11.89 -0.35
CA PRO A 229 -3.66 12.19 0.05
C PRO A 229 -4.08 13.62 -0.30
N GLU A 230 -5.37 13.81 -0.57
CA GLU A 230 -5.94 15.11 -0.96
C GLU A 230 -5.63 16.22 0.05
N ASP A 231 -5.65 15.91 1.36
CA ASP A 231 -5.33 16.85 2.44
C ASP A 231 -3.89 17.37 2.39
N LYS A 232 -2.98 16.62 1.77
CA LYS A 232 -1.56 16.98 1.62
C LYS A 232 -1.26 17.62 0.28
N PHE A 233 -2.16 17.55 -0.69
CA PHE A 233 -1.91 17.94 -2.07
C PHE A 233 -1.35 19.36 -2.19
N HIS A 234 -1.90 20.34 -1.47
CA HIS A 234 -1.45 21.73 -1.54
C HIS A 234 -0.25 22.07 -0.63
N GLN A 235 0.05 21.20 0.35
CA GLN A 235 1.09 21.43 1.35
C GLN A 235 2.39 20.66 1.03
N PHE A 236 2.31 19.65 0.17
CA PHE A 236 3.45 18.79 -0.15
C PHE A 236 4.52 19.53 -0.95
N SER A 237 5.75 19.53 -0.46
CA SER A 237 6.93 20.09 -1.14
C SER A 237 8.13 19.15 -0.97
N LYS A 238 9.17 19.35 -1.79
CA LYS A 238 10.41 18.56 -1.76
C LYS A 238 11.62 19.48 -1.78
#